data_AF-A0A7M3MEB8-F1
#
_entry.id   AF-A0A7M3MEB8-F1
#
_cell.length_a   1.000
_cell.length_b   1.000
_cell.length_c   1.000
_cell.angle_alpha   90.00
_cell.angle_beta   90.00
_cell.angle_gamma   90.00
#
_symmetry.space_group_name_H-M   'P 1'
#
loop_
_entity.id
_entity.type
_entity.pdbx_description
1 polymer ?
#
loop_
_entity_poly.entity_id
_entity_poly.type
_entity_poly.pdbx_seq_one_letter_code
_entity_poly.pdbx_strand_id
1 'polypeptide(L)'
;MIPPSLSKWDNDKNLNGLLFFAQRMCELLYDQTLDSYKVPALNTHTSILEVRALIERFASGHIPQRTYFFALAEAKKKISDEAIFSLKEKERLLRYVKSIEIKEDKSKIRKDAAVLAAEVYANYWTKLKQKVVEVVSVPNKKKEIEALCTNLAVEIQNRGYHKGYMFHKTAKFFFQ
;
A
#
# COMPACT_ATOMS: atom_id res chain seq x y z
N MET A 1 -22.86 7.73 4.33
CA MET A 1 -22.00 8.93 4.39
C MET A 1 -22.81 10.10 3.85
N ILE A 2 -22.85 11.24 4.56
CA ILE A 2 -23.41 12.48 4.02
C ILE A 2 -22.47 12.97 2.91
N PRO A 3 -22.95 13.29 1.70
CA PRO A 3 -22.08 13.78 0.64
C PRO A 3 -21.35 15.05 1.11
N PRO A 4 -20.03 15.14 0.93
CA PRO A 4 -19.26 16.28 1.40
C PRO A 4 -19.70 17.57 0.70
N SER A 5 -19.73 18.67 1.44
CA SER A 5 -20.02 19.99 0.87
C SER A 5 -18.93 20.39 -0.12
N LEU A 6 -19.32 20.74 -1.34
CA LEU A 6 -18.40 21.22 -2.38
C LEU A 6 -18.25 22.75 -2.38
N SER A 7 -18.76 23.44 -1.37
CA SER A 7 -18.71 24.92 -1.27
C SER A 7 -17.29 25.51 -1.32
N LYS A 8 -16.26 24.72 -1.00
CA LYS A 8 -14.83 25.09 -1.07
C LYS A 8 -14.15 24.74 -2.40
N TRP A 9 -14.89 24.17 -3.34
CA TRP A 9 -14.35 23.71 -4.62
C TRP A 9 -14.87 24.58 -5.76
N ASP A 10 -13.96 25.04 -6.59
CA ASP A 10 -14.32 25.63 -7.88
C ASP A 10 -14.83 24.54 -8.83
N ASN A 11 -15.77 24.90 -9.70
CA ASN A 11 -16.26 24.03 -10.76
C ASN A 11 -15.25 23.96 -11.92
N ASP A 12 -14.01 23.57 -11.62
CA ASP A 12 -12.93 23.38 -12.58
C ASP A 12 -12.69 21.89 -12.82
N LYS A 13 -12.84 21.46 -14.07
CA LYS A 13 -12.59 20.08 -14.50
C LYS A 13 -11.14 19.63 -14.25
N ASN A 14 -10.19 20.55 -14.18
CA ASN A 14 -8.79 20.24 -13.85
C ASN A 14 -8.63 19.74 -12.41
N LEU A 15 -9.55 20.11 -11.50
CA LEU A 15 -9.54 19.69 -10.11
C LEU A 15 -10.20 18.32 -9.89
N ASN A 16 -10.81 17.71 -10.91
CA ASN A 16 -11.56 16.45 -10.77
C ASN A 16 -10.72 15.31 -10.17
N GLY A 17 -9.43 15.22 -10.51
CA GLY A 17 -8.54 14.20 -9.95
C GLY A 17 -8.31 14.39 -8.45
N LEU A 18 -8.03 15.62 -8.04
CA LEU A 18 -7.85 15.99 -6.63
C LEU A 18 -9.15 15.85 -5.82
N LEU A 19 -10.28 16.26 -6.39
CA LEU A 19 -11.59 16.10 -5.76
C LEU A 19 -11.92 14.62 -5.55
N PHE A 20 -11.70 13.78 -6.57
CA PHE A 20 -11.92 12.35 -6.46
C PHE A 20 -11.01 11.70 -5.40
N PHE A 21 -9.74 12.12 -5.32
CA PHE A 21 -8.82 11.71 -4.25
C PHE A 21 -9.37 12.06 -2.87
N ALA A 22 -9.79 13.32 -2.67
CA ALA A 22 -10.31 13.78 -1.38
C ALA A 22 -11.55 13.00 -0.94
N GLN A 23 -12.50 12.79 -1.88
CA GLN A 23 -13.70 11.99 -1.64
C GLN A 23 -13.34 10.56 -1.28
N ARG A 24 -12.45 9.92 -2.06
CA ARG A 24 -12.08 8.52 -1.83
C ARG A 24 -11.33 8.31 -0.52
N MET A 25 -10.44 9.23 -0.14
CA MET A 25 -9.78 9.19 1.16
C MET A 25 -10.79 9.32 2.31
N CYS A 26 -11.74 10.26 2.21
CA CYS A 26 -12.83 10.35 3.19
C CYS A 26 -13.63 9.05 3.30
N GLU A 27 -13.98 8.44 2.16
CA GLU A 27 -14.71 7.16 2.13
C GLU A 27 -13.91 6.03 2.79
N LEU A 28 -12.64 5.83 2.43
CA LEU A 28 -11.79 4.78 3.00
C LEU A 28 -11.58 4.95 4.51
N LEU A 29 -11.51 6.20 4.97
CA LEU A 29 -11.21 6.56 6.36
C LEU A 29 -12.46 6.68 7.24
N TYR A 30 -13.67 6.63 6.68
CA TYR A 30 -14.89 6.73 7.47
C TYR A 30 -15.12 5.47 8.31
N ASP A 31 -15.51 5.65 9.57
CA ASP A 31 -15.55 4.56 10.56
C ASP A 31 -16.72 3.58 10.33
N GLN A 32 -17.81 4.04 9.71
CA GLN A 32 -18.99 3.21 9.37
C GLN A 32 -19.02 2.79 7.89
N THR A 33 -17.87 2.47 7.30
CA THR A 33 -17.82 1.85 5.97
C THR A 33 -18.33 0.41 6.05
N LEU A 34 -19.26 0.04 5.16
CA LEU A 34 -19.65 -1.36 4.92
C LEU A 34 -18.40 -2.23 4.72
N ASP A 35 -18.39 -3.45 5.25
CA ASP A 35 -17.23 -4.35 5.24
C ASP A 35 -16.63 -4.59 3.85
N SER A 36 -17.46 -4.56 2.81
CA SER A 36 -17.09 -4.68 1.40
C SER A 36 -16.32 -3.49 0.82
N TYR A 37 -16.26 -2.36 1.54
CA TYR A 37 -15.49 -1.15 1.17
C TYR A 37 -14.28 -0.93 2.08
N LYS A 38 -13.98 -1.88 2.97
CA LYS A 38 -12.81 -1.79 3.84
C LYS A 38 -11.53 -1.78 3.01
N VAL A 39 -10.60 -0.93 3.43
CA VAL A 39 -9.22 -0.93 2.95
C VAL A 39 -8.67 -2.37 3.09
N PRO A 40 -8.07 -2.97 2.04
CA PRO A 40 -7.32 -4.20 2.17
C PRO A 40 -6.35 -4.11 3.34
N ALA A 41 -6.21 -5.19 4.10
CA ALA A 41 -5.34 -5.19 5.27
C ALA A 41 -3.87 -4.85 4.92
N LEU A 42 -3.44 -5.17 3.70
CA LEU A 42 -2.05 -5.10 3.29
C LEU A 42 -1.86 -4.42 1.93
N ASN A 43 -0.96 -3.44 1.88
CA ASN A 43 -0.36 -2.93 0.65
C ASN A 43 0.92 -3.74 0.33
N THR A 44 1.66 -3.38 -0.72
CA THR A 44 2.88 -4.10 -1.11
C THR A 44 3.94 -4.09 -0.01
N HIS A 45 4.12 -2.97 0.68
CA HIS A 45 5.10 -2.84 1.76
C HIS A 45 4.74 -3.70 2.97
N THR A 46 3.52 -3.61 3.48
CA THR A 46 3.09 -4.39 4.65
C THR A 46 3.00 -5.88 4.34
N SER A 47 2.67 -6.28 3.11
CA SER A 47 2.73 -7.67 2.67
C SER A 47 4.16 -8.23 2.72
N ILE A 48 5.17 -7.44 2.35
CA ILE A 48 6.57 -7.86 2.43
C ILE A 48 7.05 -7.93 3.90
N LEU A 49 6.58 -7.03 4.77
CA LEU A 49 6.86 -7.12 6.21
C LEU A 49 6.27 -8.39 6.83
N GLU A 50 5.06 -8.78 6.43
CA GLU A 50 4.45 -10.05 6.83
C GLU A 50 5.29 -11.24 6.37
N VAL A 51 5.70 -11.27 5.10
CA VAL A 51 6.59 -12.32 4.57
C VAL A 51 7.86 -12.44 5.41
N ARG A 52 8.51 -11.32 5.73
CA ARG A 52 9.68 -11.30 6.60
C ARG A 52 9.37 -11.89 7.97
N ALA A 53 8.28 -11.46 8.62
CA ALA A 53 7.90 -11.96 9.94
C ALA A 53 7.61 -13.47 9.92
N LEU A 54 6.95 -13.99 8.88
CA LEU A 54 6.69 -15.41 8.72
C LEU A 54 7.98 -16.21 8.48
N ILE A 55 8.92 -15.68 7.69
CA ILE A 55 10.23 -16.31 7.48
C ILE A 55 11.03 -16.38 8.78
N GLU A 56 10.98 -15.33 9.61
CA GLU A 56 11.61 -15.35 10.94
C GLU A 56 11.04 -16.44 11.85
N ARG A 57 9.71 -16.60 11.86
CA ARG A 57 9.03 -17.67 12.61
C ARG A 57 9.37 -19.06 12.07
N PHE A 58 9.42 -19.23 10.75
CA PHE A 58 9.82 -20.48 10.10
C PHE A 58 11.26 -20.86 10.45
N ALA A 59 12.18 -19.89 10.33
CA ALA A 59 13.57 -20.15 10.61
C ALA A 59 13.79 -20.53 12.09
N SER A 60 13.00 -19.95 12.98
CA SER A 60 12.97 -20.26 14.41
C SER A 60 12.18 -21.55 14.75
N GLY A 61 11.66 -22.28 13.76
CA GLY A 61 10.97 -23.56 13.94
C GLY A 61 9.52 -23.49 14.43
N HIS A 62 8.91 -22.30 14.47
CA HIS A 62 7.55 -22.12 15.03
C HIS A 62 6.43 -22.41 14.03
N ILE A 63 6.73 -22.36 12.72
CA ILE A 63 5.75 -22.60 11.65
C ILE A 63 6.39 -23.41 10.51
N PRO A 64 5.59 -24.17 9.73
CA PRO A 64 6.10 -24.89 8.56
C PRO A 64 6.38 -23.94 7.38
N GLN A 65 7.24 -24.39 6.45
CA GLN A 65 7.64 -23.64 5.25
C GLN A 65 6.43 -23.19 4.41
N ARG A 66 5.43 -24.06 4.27
CA ARG A 66 4.22 -23.80 3.48
C ARG A 66 3.50 -22.51 3.92
N THR A 67 3.59 -22.13 5.20
CA THR A 67 2.92 -20.93 5.72
C THR A 67 3.43 -19.64 5.08
N TYR A 68 4.76 -19.45 4.99
CA TYR A 68 5.29 -18.22 4.39
C TYR A 68 5.22 -18.24 2.86
N PHE A 69 5.13 -19.43 2.24
CA PHE A 69 5.10 -19.56 0.78
C PHE A 69 3.86 -18.91 0.16
N PHE A 70 2.69 -19.00 0.80
CA PHE A 70 1.48 -18.32 0.34
C PHE A 70 1.60 -16.80 0.41
N ALA A 71 2.11 -16.26 1.53
CA ALA A 71 2.36 -14.83 1.69
C ALA A 71 3.40 -14.33 0.67
N LEU A 72 4.44 -15.13 0.40
CA LEU A 72 5.46 -14.81 -0.61
C LEU A 72 4.87 -14.73 -2.01
N ALA A 73 3.96 -15.65 -2.37
CA ALA A 73 3.26 -15.63 -3.64
C ALA A 73 2.34 -14.40 -3.79
N GLU A 74 1.64 -14.00 -2.73
CA GLU A 74 0.86 -12.75 -2.73
C GLU A 74 1.76 -11.53 -2.89
N ALA A 75 2.86 -11.45 -2.13
CA ALA A 75 3.83 -10.36 -2.22
C ALA A 75 4.43 -10.26 -3.63
N LYS A 76 4.75 -11.41 -4.26
CA LYS A 76 5.23 -11.49 -5.65
C LYS A 76 4.24 -10.87 -6.64
N LYS A 77 2.95 -11.20 -6.51
CA LYS A 77 1.89 -10.62 -7.32
C LYS A 77 1.80 -9.10 -7.11
N LYS A 78 1.77 -8.65 -5.85
CA LYS A 78 1.73 -7.22 -5.50
C LYS A 78 2.92 -6.45 -6.08
N ILE A 79 4.15 -6.94 -5.93
CA ILE A 79 5.36 -6.33 -6.53
C ILE A 79 5.21 -6.21 -8.06
N SER A 80 4.67 -7.25 -8.71
CA SER A 80 4.53 -7.29 -10.16
C SER A 80 3.50 -6.26 -10.66
N ASP A 81 2.38 -6.14 -9.96
CA ASP A 81 1.26 -5.25 -10.33
C ASP A 81 1.48 -3.80 -9.87
N GLU A 82 2.39 -3.55 -8.92
CA GLU A 82 2.58 -2.24 -8.27
C GLU A 82 3.03 -1.15 -9.26
N ALA A 83 2.26 -0.06 -9.39
CA ALA A 83 2.56 1.03 -10.32
C ALA A 83 3.67 1.97 -9.82
N ILE A 84 4.03 1.86 -8.53
CA ILE A 84 4.99 2.74 -7.84
C ILE A 84 6.45 2.37 -8.18
N PHE A 85 6.70 1.11 -8.55
CA PHE A 85 8.03 0.62 -8.89
C PHE A 85 8.28 0.65 -10.39
N SER A 86 9.48 1.07 -10.80
CA SER A 86 9.95 0.91 -12.18
C SER A 86 10.20 -0.56 -12.51
N LEU A 87 10.26 -0.90 -13.82
CA LEU A 87 10.53 -2.27 -14.27
C LEU A 87 11.83 -2.83 -13.68
N LYS A 88 12.92 -2.06 -13.70
CA LYS A 88 14.22 -2.46 -13.14
C LYS A 88 14.15 -2.73 -11.63
N GLU A 89 13.35 -1.95 -10.89
CA GLU A 89 13.13 -2.18 -9.47
C GLU A 89 12.31 -3.44 -9.24
N LYS A 90 11.23 -3.65 -10.00
CA LYS A 90 10.43 -4.89 -9.93
C LYS A 90 11.29 -6.12 -10.18
N GLU A 91 12.09 -6.11 -11.24
CA GLU A 91 13.03 -7.21 -11.54
C GLU A 91 13.99 -7.47 -10.38
N ARG A 92 14.53 -6.41 -9.76
CA ARG A 92 15.44 -6.55 -8.62
C ARG A 92 14.75 -7.14 -7.40
N LEU A 93 13.56 -6.66 -7.05
CA LEU A 93 12.76 -7.18 -5.93
C LEU A 93 12.36 -8.64 -6.17
N LEU A 94 11.93 -8.97 -7.39
CA LEU A 94 11.53 -10.32 -7.79
C LEU A 94 12.71 -11.30 -7.79
N ARG A 95 13.95 -10.84 -7.96
CA ARG A 95 15.14 -11.70 -7.76
C ARG A 95 15.27 -12.18 -6.31
N TYR A 96 15.00 -11.32 -5.32
CA TYR A 96 14.98 -11.75 -3.92
C TYR A 96 13.83 -12.73 -3.64
N VAL A 97 12.63 -12.45 -4.19
CA VAL A 97 11.50 -13.38 -4.09
C VAL A 97 11.86 -14.76 -4.64
N LYS A 98 12.40 -14.81 -5.87
CA LYS A 98 12.83 -16.07 -6.50
C LYS A 98 13.91 -16.78 -5.67
N SER A 99 14.86 -16.01 -5.12
CA SER A 99 15.91 -16.55 -4.26
C SER A 99 15.34 -17.18 -2.99
N ILE A 100 14.34 -16.57 -2.36
CA ILE A 100 13.62 -17.14 -1.20
C ILE A 100 12.85 -18.41 -1.58
N GLU A 101 12.25 -18.45 -2.79
CA GLU A 101 11.49 -19.61 -3.28
C GLU A 101 12.36 -20.87 -3.45
N ILE A 102 13.61 -20.71 -3.91
CA ILE A 102 14.49 -21.84 -4.30
C ILE A 102 15.48 -22.27 -3.22
N LYS A 103 15.79 -21.41 -2.25
CA LYS A 103 16.79 -21.71 -1.22
C LYS A 103 16.18 -22.61 -0.14
N GLU A 104 17.00 -23.51 0.38
CA GLU A 104 16.64 -24.36 1.53
C GLU A 104 17.30 -23.89 2.84
N ASP A 105 18.44 -23.20 2.72
CA ASP A 105 19.18 -22.64 3.86
C ASP A 105 18.39 -21.52 4.53
N LYS A 106 17.90 -21.80 5.73
CA LYS A 106 17.11 -20.86 6.57
C LYS A 106 17.82 -19.52 6.80
N SER A 107 19.13 -19.52 6.99
CA SER A 107 19.90 -18.29 7.22
C SER A 107 19.92 -17.41 5.96
N LYS A 108 20.13 -18.03 4.80
CA LYS A 108 20.10 -17.32 3.51
C LYS A 108 18.70 -16.80 3.18
N ILE A 109 17.65 -17.57 3.45
CA ILE A 109 16.25 -17.15 3.26
C ILE A 109 15.94 -15.92 4.15
N ARG A 110 16.30 -15.96 5.44
CA ARG A 110 16.12 -14.81 6.36
C ARG A 110 16.83 -13.56 5.85
N LYS A 111 18.09 -13.71 5.41
CA LYS A 111 18.88 -12.60 4.89
C LYS A 111 18.20 -11.97 3.67
N ASP A 112 17.76 -12.77 2.71
CA ASP A 112 17.09 -12.26 1.51
C ASP A 112 15.76 -11.57 1.85
N ALA A 113 14.98 -12.14 2.78
CA ALA A 113 13.73 -11.54 3.25
C ALA A 113 13.98 -10.19 3.96
N ALA A 114 15.04 -10.10 4.76
CA ALA A 114 15.43 -8.87 5.43
C ALA A 114 15.88 -7.79 4.42
N VAL A 115 16.66 -8.17 3.40
CA VAL A 115 17.09 -7.26 2.33
C VAL A 115 15.90 -6.78 1.51
N LEU A 116 15.01 -7.68 1.11
CA LEU A 116 13.78 -7.34 0.37
C LEU A 116 12.93 -6.33 1.15
N ALA A 117 12.70 -6.59 2.44
CA ALA A 117 11.93 -5.69 3.30
C ALA A 117 12.60 -4.32 3.48
N ALA A 118 13.92 -4.30 3.71
CA ALA A 118 14.67 -3.05 3.88
C ALA A 118 14.65 -2.19 2.61
N GLU A 119 14.82 -2.82 1.44
CA GLU A 119 14.83 -2.12 0.15
C GLU A 119 13.47 -1.47 -0.14
N VAL A 120 12.37 -2.20 0.11
CA VAL A 120 11.02 -1.66 -0.05
C VAL A 120 10.75 -0.57 0.98
N TYR A 121 11.04 -0.80 2.26
CA TYR A 121 10.85 0.21 3.32
C TYR A 121 11.52 1.55 2.99
N ALA A 122 12.76 1.50 2.51
CA ALA A 122 13.56 2.69 2.21
C ALA A 122 12.92 3.59 1.12
N ASN A 123 12.18 2.99 0.18
CA ASN A 123 11.73 3.70 -1.02
C ASN A 123 10.21 3.85 -1.14
N TYR A 124 9.42 2.95 -0.53
CA TYR A 124 7.99 2.82 -0.80
C TYR A 124 7.21 4.10 -0.49
N TRP A 125 7.42 4.68 0.69
CA TRP A 125 6.68 5.87 1.11
C TRP A 125 6.92 7.08 0.22
N THR A 126 8.19 7.35 -0.10
CA THR A 126 8.56 8.49 -0.94
C THR A 126 7.96 8.33 -2.34
N LYS A 127 8.08 7.14 -2.93
CA LYS A 127 7.52 6.86 -4.26
C LYS A 127 6.00 6.84 -4.28
N LEU A 128 5.35 6.30 -3.25
CA LEU A 128 3.90 6.30 -3.10
C LEU A 128 3.36 7.73 -3.10
N LYS A 129 3.95 8.62 -2.30
CA LYS A 129 3.56 10.04 -2.29
C LYS A 129 3.76 10.71 -3.65
N GLN A 130 4.92 10.50 -4.28
CA GLN A 130 5.21 11.06 -5.60
C GLN A 130 4.17 10.59 -6.64
N LYS A 131 3.85 9.29 -6.63
CA LYS A 131 2.89 8.72 -7.57
C LYS A 131 1.47 9.21 -7.31
N VAL A 132 1.06 9.36 -6.04
CA VAL A 132 -0.21 9.99 -5.69
C VAL A 132 -0.29 11.39 -6.28
N VAL A 133 0.70 12.25 -6.03
CA VAL A 133 0.73 13.63 -6.53
C VAL A 133 0.66 13.66 -8.06
N GLU A 134 1.48 12.85 -8.75
CA GLU A 134 1.46 12.74 -10.21
C GLU A 134 0.07 12.39 -10.76
N VAL A 135 -0.59 11.41 -10.15
CA VAL A 135 -1.85 10.84 -10.67
C VAL A 135 -3.04 11.74 -10.35
N VAL A 136 -3.10 12.37 -9.17
CA VAL A 136 -4.21 13.26 -8.79
C VAL A 136 -4.22 14.57 -9.56
N SER A 137 -3.06 15.01 -10.06
CA SER A 137 -2.95 16.15 -10.97
C SER A 137 -3.52 15.89 -12.37
N VAL A 138 -3.92 14.65 -12.68
CA VAL A 138 -4.52 14.28 -13.97
C VAL A 138 -6.02 13.97 -13.78
N PRO A 139 -6.95 14.73 -14.41
CA PRO A 139 -8.39 14.64 -14.15
C PRO A 139 -9.06 13.26 -14.36
N ASN A 140 -8.49 12.41 -15.22
CA ASN A 140 -9.18 11.22 -15.75
C ASN A 140 -8.58 9.88 -15.28
N LYS A 141 -7.81 9.86 -14.18
CA LYS A 141 -7.14 8.65 -13.69
C LYS A 141 -7.83 7.97 -12.49
N LYS A 142 -9.16 8.02 -12.41
CA LYS A 142 -9.94 7.55 -11.23
C LYS A 142 -9.54 6.16 -10.70
N LYS A 143 -9.40 5.16 -11.58
CA LYS A 143 -9.00 3.79 -11.18
C LYS A 143 -7.61 3.73 -10.54
N GLU A 144 -6.66 4.52 -11.05
CA GLU A 144 -5.30 4.60 -10.50
C GLU A 144 -5.31 5.37 -9.17
N ILE A 145 -6.08 6.46 -9.08
CA ILE A 145 -6.29 7.21 -7.83
C ILE A 145 -6.86 6.30 -6.75
N GLU A 146 -7.86 5.48 -7.07
CA GLU A 146 -8.50 4.58 -6.11
C GLU A 146 -7.52 3.56 -5.51
N ALA A 147 -6.72 2.91 -6.37
CA ALA A 147 -5.68 1.98 -5.93
C ALA A 147 -4.62 2.66 -5.05
N LEU A 148 -4.19 3.87 -5.43
CA LEU A 148 -3.20 4.64 -4.68
C LEU A 148 -3.73 5.17 -3.35
N CYS A 149 -4.98 5.63 -3.28
CA CYS A 149 -5.65 6.03 -2.04
C CYS A 149 -5.68 4.86 -1.06
N THR A 150 -5.99 3.68 -1.57
CA THR A 150 -6.02 2.44 -0.79
C THR A 150 -4.64 2.14 -0.20
N ASN A 151 -3.59 2.11 -1.04
CA ASN A 151 -2.21 1.88 -0.58
C ASN A 151 -1.74 2.94 0.42
N LEU A 152 -2.11 4.21 0.19
CA LEU A 152 -1.80 5.34 1.06
C LEU A 152 -2.47 5.21 2.43
N ALA A 153 -3.76 4.88 2.48
CA ALA A 153 -4.48 4.68 3.72
C ALA A 153 -3.89 3.54 4.55
N VAL A 154 -3.49 2.42 3.91
CA VAL A 154 -2.78 1.32 4.61
C VAL A 154 -1.43 1.81 5.15
N GLU A 155 -0.65 2.50 4.32
CA GLU A 155 0.70 2.92 4.70
C GLU A 155 0.70 3.92 5.85
N ILE A 156 -0.24 4.85 5.88
CA ILE A 156 -0.35 5.84 6.95
C ILE A 156 -0.82 5.15 8.26
N GLN A 157 -1.75 4.19 8.19
CA GLN A 157 -2.14 3.38 9.37
C GLN A 157 -0.96 2.57 9.91
N ASN A 158 -0.22 1.91 9.03
CA ASN A 158 0.98 1.14 9.42
C ASN A 158 2.06 2.01 10.07
N ARG A 159 2.06 3.31 9.79
CA ARG A 159 2.94 4.31 10.42
C ARG A 159 2.40 4.85 11.76
N GLY A 160 1.26 4.37 12.23
CA GLY A 160 0.73 4.63 13.59
C GLY A 160 -0.39 5.65 13.67
N TYR A 161 -0.91 6.16 12.55
CA TYR A 161 -2.02 7.11 12.58
C TYR A 161 -3.37 6.39 12.69
N HIS A 162 -4.18 6.82 13.65
CA HIS A 162 -5.54 6.32 13.83
C HIS A 162 -6.46 6.71 12.66
N LYS A 163 -7.34 5.78 12.25
CA LYS A 163 -8.28 5.95 11.13
C LYS A 163 -9.13 7.22 11.24
N GLY A 164 -9.83 7.39 12.38
CA GLY A 164 -10.64 8.56 12.65
C GLY A 164 -9.86 9.88 12.66
N TYR A 165 -8.60 9.88 13.12
CA TYR A 165 -7.77 11.08 13.07
C TYR A 165 -7.48 11.50 11.63
N MET A 166 -7.13 10.55 10.77
CA MET A 166 -6.92 10.83 9.34
C MET A 166 -8.22 11.29 8.67
N PHE A 167 -9.36 10.67 8.98
CA PHE A 167 -10.66 11.09 8.45
C PHE A 167 -10.95 12.56 8.78
N HIS A 168 -10.86 12.94 10.06
CA HIS A 168 -11.10 14.31 10.50
C HIS A 168 -10.16 15.31 9.83
N LYS A 169 -8.87 14.98 9.70
CA LYS A 169 -7.90 15.85 9.01
C LYS A 169 -8.20 16.00 7.52
N THR A 170 -8.60 14.92 6.86
CA THR A 170 -8.93 14.91 5.43
C THR A 170 -10.20 15.73 5.18
N ALA A 171 -11.26 15.46 5.94
CA ALA A 171 -12.52 16.18 5.84
C ALA A 171 -12.34 17.68 6.13
N LYS A 172 -11.58 18.02 7.17
CA LYS A 172 -11.29 19.41 7.53
C LYS A 172 -10.46 20.15 6.47
N PHE A 173 -9.55 19.48 5.79
CA PHE A 173 -8.73 20.14 4.78
C PHE A 173 -9.49 20.38 3.48
N PHE A 174 -10.25 19.38 3.02
CA PHE A 174 -10.88 19.41 1.70
C PHE A 174 -12.33 19.90 1.66
N PHE A 175 -13.07 19.82 2.77
CA PHE A 175 -14.54 20.00 2.74
C PHE A 175 -15.12 20.88 3.86
N GLN A 176 -14.33 21.32 4.84
CA GLN A 176 -14.75 22.23 5.93
C GLN A 176 -13.85 23.44 5.97
#